data_AF-A0A2R8BJK6-F1
#
_entry.id   AF-A0A2R8BJK6-F1
#
_cell.length_a   1.000
_cell.length_b   1.000
_cell.length_c   1.000
_cell.angle_alpha   90.00
_cell.angle_beta   90.00
_cell.angle_gamma   90.00
#
_symmetry.space_group_name_H-M   'P 1'
#
loop_
_entity.id
_entity.type
_entity.pdbx_description
1 polymer ?
#
loop_
_entity_poly.entity_id
_entity_poly.type
_entity_poly.pdbx_seq_one_letter_code
_entity_poly.pdbx_strand_id
1 'polypeptide(L)'
;MAGDIATLRDAHGQAIGACAADVAGAPVIYAPGNYPYFLADLNANGLPDTDELAYSNRYQSWTSRLLKAAYNYQFVAMDPGIYAHNPAYTQQILIDSLKSLSAAVELDAHGCTRP
;
A
#
# COMPACT_ATOMS: atom_id res chain seq x y z
N MET A 1 18.64 8.00 7.33
CA MET A 1 17.57 8.91 7.81
C MET A 1 16.45 8.01 8.29
N ALA A 2 15.99 8.14 9.54
CA ALA A 2 14.75 7.48 9.94
C ALA A 2 13.65 8.11 9.08
N GLY A 3 13.09 7.35 8.14
CA GLY A 3 12.12 7.88 7.18
C GLY A 3 10.89 8.38 7.93
N ASP A 4 10.43 9.57 7.57
CA ASP A 4 9.11 10.07 7.96
C ASP A 4 8.07 8.97 7.65
N ILE A 5 7.16 8.72 8.59
CA ILE A 5 6.08 7.73 8.42
C ILE A 5 5.27 8.05 7.16
N ALA A 6 5.08 9.33 6.82
CA ALA A 6 4.42 9.72 5.58
C ALA A 6 5.19 9.22 4.34
N THR A 7 6.50 9.46 4.29
CA THR A 7 7.37 8.97 3.20
C THR A 7 7.35 7.45 3.08
N LEU A 8 7.40 6.74 4.21
CA LEU A 8 7.32 5.27 4.22
C LEU A 8 5.96 4.78 3.72
N ARG A 9 4.86 5.45 4.09
CA ARG A 9 3.52 5.09 3.66
C ARG A 9 3.34 5.32 2.16
N ASP A 10 3.84 6.43 1.63
CA ASP A 10 3.75 6.74 0.19
C ASP A 10 4.52 5.71 -0.65
N ALA A 11 5.75 5.39 -0.25
CA ALA A 11 6.54 4.32 -0.88
C ALA A 11 5.83 2.97 -0.80
N HIS A 12 5.20 2.66 0.34
CA HIS A 12 4.46 1.41 0.53
C HIS A 12 3.22 1.32 -0.38
N GLY A 13 2.49 2.42 -0.56
CA GLY A 13 1.37 2.49 -1.50
C GLY A 13 1.80 2.27 -2.95
N GLN A 14 2.90 2.90 -3.37
CA GLN A 14 3.49 2.68 -4.70
C GLN A 14 3.91 1.22 -4.92
N ALA A 15 4.54 0.61 -3.90
CA ALA A 15 4.94 -0.79 -3.94
C ALA A 15 3.73 -1.76 -4.02
N ILE A 16 2.62 -1.43 -3.37
CA ILE A 16 1.35 -2.17 -3.51
C ILE A 16 0.86 -2.10 -4.96
N GLY A 17 0.83 -0.91 -5.56
CA GLY A 17 0.43 -0.71 -6.95
C GLY A 17 1.29 -1.50 -7.94
N ALA A 18 2.62 -1.42 -7.81
CA ALA A 18 3.56 -2.18 -8.64
C ALA A 18 3.36 -3.69 -8.49
N CYS A 19 3.24 -4.19 -7.26
CA CYS A 19 3.00 -5.62 -7.00
C CYS A 19 1.66 -6.10 -7.59
N ALA A 20 0.60 -5.28 -7.51
CA ALA A 20 -0.68 -5.61 -8.11
C ALA A 20 -0.59 -5.70 -9.64
N ALA A 21 0.05 -4.72 -10.29
CA ALA A 21 0.24 -4.72 -11.73
C ALA A 21 1.16 -5.86 -12.21
N ASP A 22 2.37 -5.96 -11.64
CA ASP A 22 3.44 -6.81 -12.19
C ASP A 22 3.35 -8.27 -11.73
N VAL A 23 2.81 -8.51 -10.52
CA VAL A 23 2.76 -9.86 -9.94
C VAL A 23 1.36 -10.45 -10.02
N ALA A 24 0.33 -9.66 -9.68
CA ALA A 24 -1.05 -10.14 -9.75
C ALA A 24 -1.67 -9.98 -11.16
N GLY A 25 -1.07 -9.16 -12.04
CA GLY A 25 -1.62 -8.89 -13.37
C GLY A 25 -2.91 -8.07 -13.34
N ALA A 26 -3.19 -7.40 -12.22
CA ALA A 26 -4.42 -6.65 -11.99
C ALA A 26 -4.08 -5.37 -11.23
N PRO A 27 -4.06 -4.20 -11.87
CA PRO A 27 -3.79 -2.94 -11.19
C PRO A 27 -4.80 -2.64 -10.07
N VAL A 28 -4.31 -2.07 -8.98
CA VAL A 28 -5.11 -1.70 -7.80
C VAL A 28 -4.97 -0.22 -7.52
N ILE A 29 -6.08 0.42 -7.14
CA ILE A 29 -6.09 1.77 -6.63
C ILE A 29 -6.58 1.82 -5.18
N TYR A 30 -5.93 2.67 -4.38
CA TYR A 30 -6.38 3.02 -3.04
C TYR A 30 -7.27 4.26 -3.08
N ALA A 31 -8.52 4.11 -2.63
CA ALA A 31 -9.54 5.16 -2.60
C ALA A 31 -9.93 5.46 -1.14
N PRO A 32 -9.28 6.43 -0.48
CA PRO A 32 -9.64 6.81 0.88
C PRO A 32 -11.11 7.27 0.93
N GLY A 33 -11.84 6.86 1.96
CA GLY A 33 -13.26 7.19 2.14
C GLY A 33 -14.25 6.39 1.28
N ASN A 34 -13.79 5.51 0.39
CA ASN A 34 -14.66 4.69 -0.46
C ASN A 34 -14.54 3.22 -0.08
N TYR A 35 -15.49 2.66 0.65
CA TYR A 35 -15.46 1.22 1.00
C TYR A 35 -15.55 0.34 -0.27
N PRO A 36 -14.66 -0.67 -0.45
CA PRO A 36 -13.73 -1.27 0.53
C PRO A 36 -12.26 -0.80 0.45
N TYR A 37 -12.04 0.45 0.07
CA TYR A 37 -10.78 1.20 0.01
C TYR A 37 -9.80 0.78 -1.08
N PHE A 38 -9.78 -0.50 -1.46
CA PHE A 38 -9.00 -1.00 -2.58
C PHE A 38 -9.93 -1.44 -3.70
N LEU A 39 -9.77 -0.83 -4.87
CA LEU A 39 -10.59 -1.03 -6.06
C LEU A 39 -9.69 -1.45 -7.23
N ALA A 40 -10.27 -2.11 -8.23
CA ALA A 40 -9.52 -2.37 -9.46
C ALA A 40 -9.33 -1.05 -10.23
N ASP A 41 -8.09 -0.77 -10.59
CA ASP A 41 -7.74 0.33 -11.49
C ASP A 41 -7.91 -0.19 -12.92
N LEU A 42 -9.05 0.16 -13.52
CA LEU A 42 -9.53 -0.41 -14.78
C LEU A 42 -8.78 0.18 -15.98
N ASN A 43 -8.30 1.41 -15.85
CA ASN A 43 -7.58 2.12 -16.92
C ASN A 43 -6.05 2.18 -16.69
N ALA A 44 -5.57 1.64 -15.56
CA ALA A 44 -4.17 1.56 -15.15
C ALA A 44 -3.47 2.93 -15.02
N ASN A 45 -4.20 3.98 -14.64
CA ASN A 45 -3.64 5.32 -14.48
C ASN A 45 -3.20 5.64 -13.04
N GLY A 46 -3.46 4.75 -12.09
CA GLY A 46 -3.12 4.91 -10.68
C GLY A 46 -3.92 6.01 -9.95
N LEU A 47 -5.09 6.38 -10.45
CA LEU A 47 -5.96 7.41 -9.88
C LEU A 47 -7.33 6.82 -9.50
N PRO A 48 -7.95 7.29 -8.40
CA PRO A 48 -9.27 6.82 -7.98
C PRO A 48 -10.37 7.54 -8.80
N ASP A 49 -10.52 7.15 -10.06
CA ASP A 49 -11.48 7.77 -10.96
C ASP A 49 -12.93 7.52 -10.54
N THR A 50 -13.81 8.51 -10.75
CA THR A 50 -15.19 8.48 -10.23
C THR A 50 -16.01 7.27 -10.68
N ASP A 51 -15.75 6.75 -11.88
CA ASP A 51 -16.40 5.57 -12.44
C ASP A 51 -15.85 4.25 -11.88
N GLU A 52 -14.69 4.28 -11.22
CA GLU A 52 -14.09 3.14 -10.54
C GLU A 52 -14.51 3.04 -9.06
N LEU A 53 -15.00 4.14 -8.47
CA LEU A 53 -15.40 4.28 -7.06
C LEU A 53 -16.73 3.59 -6.71
N ALA A 54 -16.86 2.30 -7.03
CA ALA A 54 -18.03 1.50 -6.75
C ALA A 54 -17.68 0.20 -6.01
N TYR A 55 -18.53 -0.24 -5.09
CA TYR A 55 -18.35 -1.53 -4.38
C TYR A 55 -18.27 -2.73 -5.34
N SER A 56 -18.99 -2.67 -6.47
CA SER A 56 -18.91 -3.69 -7.53
C SER A 56 -17.51 -3.81 -8.12
N ASN A 57 -16.72 -2.74 -8.09
CA ASN A 57 -15.34 -2.67 -8.56
C ASN A 57 -14.29 -2.93 -7.46
N ARG A 58 -14.70 -3.53 -6.33
CA ARG A 58 -13.75 -3.97 -5.29
C ARG A 58 -12.63 -4.82 -5.88
N TYR A 59 -11.41 -4.61 -5.40
CA TYR A 59 -10.27 -5.41 -5.84
C TYR A 59 -10.39 -6.86 -5.36
N GLN A 60 -10.16 -7.83 -6.26
CA GLN A 60 -10.34 -9.27 -5.97
C GLN A 60 -9.10 -10.13 -6.25
N SER A 61 -8.12 -9.62 -7.01
CA SER A 61 -6.92 -10.35 -7.45
C SER A 61 -5.83 -10.37 -6.37
N TRP A 62 -6.20 -10.65 -5.13
CA TRP A 62 -5.29 -10.64 -3.99
C TRP A 62 -4.35 -11.85 -4.01
N THR A 63 -3.04 -11.59 -3.99
CA THR A 63 -2.05 -12.58 -3.54
C THR A 63 -1.87 -12.47 -2.02
N SER A 64 -1.38 -13.51 -1.34
CA SER A 64 -1.14 -13.47 0.11
C SER A 64 -0.20 -12.34 0.52
N ARG A 65 0.82 -12.05 -0.31
CA ARG A 65 1.78 -10.95 -0.09
C ARG A 65 1.08 -9.59 -0.24
N LEU A 66 0.32 -9.40 -1.30
CA LEU A 66 -0.37 -8.15 -1.61
C LEU A 66 -1.45 -7.83 -0.56
N LEU A 67 -2.24 -8.82 -0.15
CA LEU A 67 -3.28 -8.64 0.86
C LEU A 67 -2.70 -8.20 2.21
N LYS A 68 -1.57 -8.80 2.63
CA LYS A 68 -0.87 -8.40 3.86
C LYS A 68 -0.36 -6.96 3.77
N ALA A 69 0.18 -6.57 2.63
CA ALA A 69 0.62 -5.20 2.41
C ALA A 69 -0.56 -4.21 2.45
N ALA A 70 -1.66 -4.49 1.74
CA ALA A 70 -2.85 -3.67 1.76
C ALA A 70 -3.44 -3.51 3.18
N TYR A 71 -3.47 -4.57 3.97
CA TYR A 71 -3.87 -4.51 5.38
C TYR A 71 -2.98 -3.56 6.20
N ASN A 72 -1.65 -3.70 6.09
CA ASN A 72 -0.72 -2.83 6.81
C ASN A 72 -0.86 -1.35 6.39
N TYR A 73 -1.08 -1.10 5.09
CA TYR A 73 -1.32 0.25 4.59
C TYR A 73 -2.58 0.84 5.21
N GLN A 74 -3.68 0.08 5.21
CA GLN A 74 -4.95 0.51 5.79
C GLN A 74 -4.83 0.76 7.29
N PHE A 75 -4.15 -0.13 8.02
CA PHE A 75 -3.91 0.05 9.45
C PHE A 75 -3.25 1.40 9.77
N VAL A 76 -2.22 1.78 9.00
CA VAL A 76 -1.54 3.08 9.15
C VAL A 76 -2.43 4.24 8.69
N ALA A 77 -3.19 4.06 7.61
CA ALA A 77 -4.06 5.11 7.05
C ALA A 77 -5.25 5.45 7.97
N MET A 78 -5.73 4.49 8.76
CA MET A 78 -6.90 4.66 9.64
C MET A 78 -6.60 5.33 10.98
N ASP A 79 -5.33 5.55 11.33
CA ASP A 79 -4.92 6.29 12.53
C ASP A 79 -4.09 7.53 12.15
N PRO A 80 -4.72 8.71 12.00
CA PRO A 80 -4.00 9.95 11.73
C PRO A 80 -2.96 10.32 12.80
N GLY A 81 -3.10 9.79 14.03
CA GLY A 81 -2.21 10.04 15.17
C GLY A 81 -1.16 8.95 15.38
N ILE A 82 -1.02 7.99 14.46
CA ILE A 82 -0.14 6.81 14.60
C ILE A 82 1.33 7.18 14.89
N TYR A 83 1.77 8.36 14.41
CA TYR A 83 3.10 8.92 14.65
C TYR A 83 3.36 9.25 16.13
N ALA A 84 2.31 9.52 16.91
CA ALA A 84 2.42 9.76 18.35
C ALA A 84 2.06 8.50 19.14
N HIS A 85 1.05 7.76 18.70
CA HIS A 85 0.56 6.58 19.40
C HIS A 85 1.60 5.45 19.40
N ASN A 86 2.19 5.14 18.24
CA ASN A 86 3.10 3.99 18.06
C ASN A 86 4.12 4.21 16.92
N PRO A 87 4.98 5.24 16.98
CA PRO A 87 5.87 5.59 15.87
C PRO A 87 6.82 4.47 15.45
N ALA A 88 7.49 3.83 16.43
CA ALA A 88 8.46 2.77 16.15
C ALA A 88 7.81 1.55 15.48
N TYR A 89 6.64 1.11 15.99
CA TYR A 89 5.92 -0.01 15.39
C TYR A 89 5.46 0.32 13.98
N THR A 90 4.97 1.54 13.74
CA THR A 90 4.53 2.01 12.42
C THR A 90 5.66 1.95 11.39
N GLN A 91 6.84 2.47 11.76
CA GLN A 91 8.00 2.39 10.89
C GLN A 91 8.42 0.93 10.64
N GLN A 92 8.40 0.08 11.66
CA GLN A 92 8.74 -1.34 11.52
C GLN A 92 7.78 -2.06 10.57
N ILE A 93 6.46 -1.90 10.69
CA ILE A 93 5.51 -2.60 9.81
C ILE A 93 5.59 -2.11 8.36
N LEU A 94 5.84 -0.81 8.13
CA LEU A 94 5.99 -0.26 6.79
C LEU A 94 7.28 -0.75 6.13
N ILE A 95 8.40 -0.71 6.87
CA ILE A 95 9.71 -1.19 6.39
C ILE A 95 9.66 -2.71 6.12
N ASP A 96 9.11 -3.50 7.03
CA ASP A 96 9.03 -4.95 6.87
C ASP A 96 8.07 -5.32 5.72
N SER A 97 7.00 -4.55 5.51
CA SER A 97 6.11 -4.74 4.37
C SER A 97 6.76 -4.35 3.04
N LEU A 98 7.51 -3.25 2.99
CA LEU A 98 8.28 -2.82 1.81
C LEU A 98 9.31 -3.88 1.41
N LYS A 99 10.06 -4.42 2.39
CA LYS A 99 11.01 -5.54 2.17
C LYS A 99 10.32 -6.79 1.64
N SER A 100 9.09 -7.07 2.09
CA SER A 100 8.32 -8.21 1.60
C SER A 100 7.89 -8.03 0.14
N LEU A 101 7.51 -6.81 -0.24
CA LEU A 101 7.14 -6.45 -1.62
C LEU A 101 8.35 -6.41 -2.55
N SER A 102 9.50 -5.91 -2.10
CA SER A 102 10.73 -5.81 -2.89
C SER A 102 11.33 -7.17 -3.28
N ALA A 103 10.89 -8.25 -2.63
CA ALA A 103 11.23 -9.62 -3.03
C ALA A 103 10.44 -10.09 -4.27
N ALA A 104 9.46 -9.32 -4.74
CA ALA A 104 8.56 -9.66 -5.84
C ALA A 104 8.58 -8.65 -6.98
N VAL A 105 8.87 -7.39 -6.68
CA VAL A 105 9.00 -6.30 -7.66
C VAL A 105 10.27 -5.51 -7.36
N GLU A 106 10.89 -4.94 -8.40
CA GLU A 106 12.07 -4.10 -8.23
C GLU A 106 11.66 -2.77 -7.58
N LEU A 107 12.15 -2.54 -6.37
CA LEU A 107 11.89 -1.33 -5.59
C LEU A 107 13.22 -0.79 -5.09
N ASP A 108 13.38 0.54 -5.11
CA ASP A 108 14.48 1.17 -4.39
C ASP A 108 14.20 1.11 -2.88
N ALA A 109 14.53 -0.02 -2.26
CA ALA A 109 14.46 -0.22 -0.82
C ALA A 109 15.77 0.19 -0.12
N HIS A 110 16.74 0.78 -0.83
CA HIS A 110 18.01 1.19 -0.26
C HIS A 110 17.78 2.30 0.78
N GLY A 111 18.23 2.06 2.02
CA GLY A 111 18.13 3.03 3.11
C GLY A 111 16.98 2.83 4.11
N CYS A 112 16.13 1.81 3.93
CA CYS A 112 15.11 1.43 4.92
C CYS A 112 15.71 0.63 6.10
N THR A 113 16.37 1.34 7.04
CA THR A 113 16.86 0.73 8.28
C THR A 113 15.75 0.67 9.32
N ARG A 114 15.48 -0.55 9.82
CA ARG A 114 14.50 -0.80 10.87
C ARG A 114 14.96 -0.11 12.17
N PRO A 115 14.14 0.76 12.79
CA PRO A 115 14.44 1.38 14.09
C PRO A 115 14.25 0.42 15.27
#